data_AF-A0AAP3GY00-F1
#
_entry.id   AF-A0AAP3GY00-F1
#
_cell.length_a   1.000
_cell.length_b   1.000
_cell.length_c   1.000
_cell.angle_alpha   90.00
_cell.angle_beta   90.00
_cell.angle_gamma   90.00
#
_symmetry.space_group_name_H-M   'P 1'
#
loop_
_entity.id
_entity.type
_entity.pdbx_description
1 polymer ?
#
loop_
_entity_poly.entity_id
_entity_poly.type
_entity_poly.pdbx_seq_one_letter_code
_entity_poly.pdbx_strand_id
1 'polypeptide(L)'
;MQTQKDLADSAKDTSSYFNASDDKKTAFDKALADAEAILTGNKKDTASQTDVDNAKSALEQAISNLDGKATNKKPLEESIALAKDLQNTDVYNNASDAQREALSEALSEAEGQDADPSATQTNVDAAKAKLDQAFEAFSGKTDASNVKMPAKTPVPAAHKTALIDDEISAVKSAITSANSNVKIVDVDTEGNATILFNDGSKASLDASDTVTDVDKTALQTSDEAAQGLKNSSSYFNASADKKQAFNDALAKADSILNGQEKDTATQAEIDDATQKLNDAARALDGKATDKSELEGSITVADAIKDLDTYQMASDKQKSDLETALKNAKDIDADENASQESVDNAKKALDAALDAINNSQARDTKAPETKTEIHNPDSFSKDEQQAIKAQVQKDNPSATDINVDDQGNATVTYGDGSHTVIKGEENVKDTAMVDPLTNTGDADAELNSFSKTPVQDPDKLTDNEKQQVVSNIKNANSDKHIASVDVKDNGRTIITFEDGTQKELDRSETITYPDHTSGEALTFDDAQADQSLNNFDKVPVNDPDNLTDSEKTQVAENIKKSNSDKHIANVEVKDNGRTIVTFEDGTQKELDRSETITYSDHTSGEALTFNDAQADQSLNNFDKV
;
A
#
# COMPACT_ATOMS: atom_id res chain seq x y z
N MET A 1 77.79 98.00 27.72
CA MET A 1 77.85 96.64 28.27
C MET A 1 76.46 96.12 28.64
N GLN A 2 75.72 96.77 29.56
CA GLN A 2 74.41 96.28 30.01
C GLN A 2 73.45 95.91 28.87
N THR A 3 73.23 96.80 27.91
CA THR A 3 72.38 96.51 26.72
C THR A 3 72.82 95.26 25.94
N GLN A 4 74.13 95.00 25.87
CA GLN A 4 74.65 93.82 25.17
C GLN A 4 74.40 92.54 25.95
N LYS A 5 74.46 92.62 27.28
CA LYS A 5 74.04 91.54 28.17
C LYS A 5 72.55 91.25 27.98
N ASP A 6 71.70 92.27 27.97
CA ASP A 6 70.26 92.10 27.81
C ASP A 6 69.90 91.44 26.44
N LEU A 7 70.64 91.79 25.38
CA LEU A 7 70.55 91.11 24.08
C LEU A 7 71.00 89.66 24.13
N ALA A 8 72.08 89.36 24.88
CA ALA A 8 72.54 87.98 25.07
C ALA A 8 71.55 87.16 25.89
N ASP A 9 71.01 87.73 26.97
CA ASP A 9 69.96 87.10 27.77
C ASP A 9 68.74 86.79 26.89
N SER A 10 68.34 87.73 26.03
CA SER A 10 67.26 87.51 25.06
C SER A 10 67.61 86.43 24.02
N ALA A 11 68.86 86.39 23.56
CA ALA A 11 69.31 85.39 22.59
C ALA A 11 69.31 83.97 23.18
N LYS A 12 69.53 83.80 24.49
CA LYS A 12 69.41 82.51 25.18
C LYS A 12 68.02 81.91 25.07
N ASP A 13 67.00 82.74 24.89
CA ASP A 13 65.60 82.33 24.77
C ASP A 13 65.18 82.06 23.31
N THR A 14 66.14 82.00 22.37
CA THR A 14 65.87 81.80 20.94
C THR A 14 66.43 80.49 20.41
N SER A 15 65.81 79.98 19.34
CA SER A 15 66.29 78.81 18.60
C SER A 15 67.71 78.97 18.06
N SER A 16 68.15 80.21 17.80
CA SER A 16 69.54 80.51 17.44
C SER A 16 70.53 80.08 18.52
N TYR A 17 70.15 80.12 19.81
CA TYR A 17 70.94 79.59 20.90
C TYR A 17 70.63 78.11 21.18
N PHE A 18 69.36 77.73 21.33
CA PHE A 18 68.96 76.35 21.70
C PHE A 18 69.48 75.29 20.73
N ASN A 19 69.48 75.58 19.43
CA ASN A 19 69.94 74.68 18.38
C ASN A 19 71.37 74.99 17.90
N ALA A 20 72.11 75.90 18.55
CA ALA A 20 73.50 76.16 18.19
C ALA A 20 74.41 74.97 18.51
N SER A 21 75.51 74.87 17.77
CA SER A 21 76.59 73.92 18.02
C SER A 21 77.22 74.15 19.39
N ASP A 22 77.68 73.08 20.04
CA ASP A 22 78.19 73.12 21.43
C ASP A 22 79.35 74.10 21.62
N ASP A 23 80.26 74.19 20.63
CA ASP A 23 81.38 75.14 20.66
C ASP A 23 80.88 76.59 20.65
N LYS A 24 79.78 76.88 19.93
CA LYS A 24 79.20 78.22 19.84
C LYS A 24 78.44 78.59 21.12
N LYS A 25 77.69 77.64 21.70
CA LYS A 25 77.05 77.80 23.02
C LYS A 25 78.09 78.05 24.11
N THR A 26 79.16 77.26 24.13
CA THR A 26 80.26 77.41 25.09
C THR A 26 80.93 78.77 24.96
N ALA A 27 81.23 79.20 23.73
CA ALA A 27 81.81 80.52 23.48
C ALA A 27 80.86 81.66 23.91
N PHE A 28 79.57 81.51 23.66
CA PHE A 28 78.52 82.43 24.07
C PHE A 28 78.40 82.54 25.59
N ASP A 29 78.24 81.41 26.29
CA ASP A 29 78.10 81.35 27.74
C ASP A 29 79.33 81.93 28.44
N LYS A 30 80.53 81.62 27.92
CA LYS A 30 81.77 82.19 28.44
C LYS A 30 81.80 83.71 28.27
N ALA A 31 81.46 84.22 27.08
CA ALA A 31 81.44 85.66 26.83
C ALA A 31 80.40 86.38 27.71
N LEU A 32 79.25 85.74 27.96
CA LEU A 32 78.21 86.29 28.84
C LEU A 32 78.69 86.31 30.30
N ALA A 33 79.31 85.23 30.79
CA ALA A 33 79.86 85.17 32.13
C ALA A 33 80.98 86.20 32.35
N ASP A 34 81.85 86.40 31.35
CA ASP A 34 82.89 87.44 31.39
C ASP A 34 82.28 88.86 31.44
N ALA A 35 81.17 89.10 30.72
CA ALA A 35 80.44 90.37 30.77
C ALA A 35 79.71 90.58 32.11
N GLU A 36 79.12 89.53 32.70
CA GLU A 36 78.50 89.54 34.03
C GLU A 36 79.52 89.87 35.13
N ALA A 37 80.71 89.26 35.07
CA ALA A 37 81.79 89.53 36.02
C ALA A 37 82.20 91.01 36.06
N ILE A 38 82.08 91.72 34.94
CA ILE A 38 82.35 93.16 34.81
C ILE A 38 81.17 94.01 35.30
N LEU A 39 79.91 93.60 35.07
CA LEU A 39 78.73 94.39 35.42
C LEU A 39 78.36 94.29 36.90
N THR A 40 78.41 93.08 37.46
CA THR A 40 77.83 92.77 38.79
C THR A 40 78.74 91.91 39.65
N GLY A 41 79.84 91.38 39.09
CA GLY A 41 80.73 90.43 39.75
C GLY A 41 82.04 91.02 40.30
N ASN A 42 83.02 90.13 40.48
CA ASN A 42 84.31 90.37 41.09
C ASN A 42 85.24 91.35 40.36
N LYS A 43 84.90 91.77 39.13
CA LYS A 43 85.66 92.75 38.35
C LYS A 43 85.00 94.13 38.28
N LYS A 44 83.81 94.30 38.89
CA LYS A 44 82.99 95.52 38.76
C LYS A 44 83.73 96.82 39.13
N ASP A 45 84.54 96.79 40.19
CA ASP A 45 85.23 97.97 40.70
C ASP A 45 86.71 98.04 40.24
N THR A 46 87.16 97.10 39.40
CA THR A 46 88.57 96.98 38.95
C THR A 46 88.74 96.91 37.42
N ALA A 47 87.68 96.75 36.65
CA ALA A 47 87.74 96.66 35.18
C ALA A 47 88.05 98.02 34.54
N SER A 48 88.96 98.03 33.56
CA SER A 48 89.26 99.22 32.74
C SER A 48 88.26 99.39 31.59
N GLN A 49 88.22 100.57 30.97
CA GLN A 49 87.39 100.80 29.78
C GLN A 49 87.74 99.84 28.63
N THR A 50 89.02 99.51 28.47
CA THR A 50 89.47 98.51 27.50
C THR A 50 88.94 97.10 27.80
N ASP A 51 88.86 96.71 29.08
CA ASP A 51 88.26 95.43 29.47
C ASP A 51 86.75 95.39 29.15
N VAL A 52 86.04 96.50 29.41
CA VAL A 52 84.63 96.66 29.07
C VAL A 52 84.42 96.55 27.54
N ASP A 53 85.24 97.23 26.74
CA ASP A 53 85.11 97.22 25.28
C ASP A 53 85.42 95.83 24.70
N ASN A 54 86.47 95.16 25.20
CA ASN A 54 86.84 93.81 24.77
C ASN A 54 85.76 92.79 25.10
N ALA A 55 85.23 92.79 26.32
CA ALA A 55 84.15 91.87 26.70
C ALA A 55 82.85 92.17 25.94
N LYS A 56 82.56 93.44 25.64
CA LYS A 56 81.40 93.82 24.82
C LYS A 56 81.53 93.26 23.41
N SER A 57 82.67 93.45 22.75
CA SER A 57 82.93 92.93 21.41
C SER A 57 82.99 91.40 21.37
N ALA A 58 83.51 90.75 22.41
CA ALA A 58 83.49 89.29 22.53
C ALA A 58 82.06 88.76 22.62
N LEU A 59 81.20 89.40 23.43
CA LEU A 59 79.79 89.02 23.57
C LEU A 59 79.00 89.31 22.27
N GLU A 60 79.23 90.44 21.60
CA GLU A 60 78.67 90.76 20.28
C GLU A 60 79.01 89.68 19.24
N GLN A 61 80.30 89.33 19.13
CA GLN A 61 80.76 88.28 18.21
C GLN A 61 80.14 86.94 18.56
N ALA A 62 80.08 86.57 19.84
CA ALA A 62 79.51 85.31 20.27
C ALA A 62 78.01 85.21 19.97
N ILE A 63 77.22 86.27 20.17
CA ILE A 63 75.82 86.34 19.74
C ILE A 63 75.71 86.15 18.22
N SER A 64 76.49 86.87 17.42
CA SER A 64 76.42 86.76 15.95
C SER A 64 76.91 85.42 15.40
N ASN A 65 77.75 84.72 16.16
CA ASN A 65 78.33 83.42 15.79
C ASN A 65 77.44 82.23 16.17
N LEU A 66 76.32 82.47 16.87
CA LEU A 66 75.31 81.46 17.10
C LEU A 66 74.77 80.97 15.75
N ASP A 67 74.85 79.66 15.54
CA ASP A 67 74.55 79.00 14.27
C ASP A 67 73.23 78.20 14.31
N GLY A 68 72.49 78.28 15.42
CA GLY A 68 71.21 77.60 15.58
C GLY A 68 70.18 78.04 14.54
N LYS A 69 69.44 77.06 14.02
CA LYS A 69 68.32 77.27 13.10
C LYS A 69 67.00 77.27 13.86
N ALA A 70 65.97 77.84 13.24
CA ALA A 70 64.60 77.70 13.71
C ALA A 70 64.21 76.21 13.78
N THR A 71 63.59 75.81 14.88
CA THR A 71 63.07 74.45 15.07
C THR A 71 61.93 74.19 14.08
N ASN A 72 62.01 73.11 13.31
CA ASN A 72 60.97 72.69 12.37
C ASN A 72 60.02 71.68 13.04
N LYS A 73 58.83 72.14 13.42
CA LYS A 73 57.80 71.32 14.11
C LYS A 73 56.78 70.67 13.17
N LYS A 74 56.70 71.11 11.91
CA LYS A 74 55.67 70.65 10.97
C LYS A 74 55.56 69.12 10.82
N PRO A 75 56.67 68.34 10.72
CA PRO A 75 56.56 66.89 10.64
C PRO A 75 56.00 66.25 11.92
N LEU A 76 56.23 66.86 13.09
CA LEU A 76 55.67 66.39 14.36
C LEU A 76 54.17 66.70 14.43
N GLU A 77 53.76 67.92 14.06
CA GLU A 77 52.35 68.34 13.97
C GLU A 77 51.54 67.38 13.07
N GLU A 78 52.09 66.98 11.92
CA GLU A 78 51.49 66.00 11.01
C GLU A 78 51.35 64.61 11.67
N SER A 79 52.38 64.10 12.36
CA SER A 79 52.30 62.84 13.11
C SER A 79 51.30 62.89 14.28
N ILE A 80 51.21 64.01 15.00
CA ILE A 80 50.22 64.24 16.07
C ILE A 80 48.80 64.15 15.52
N ALA A 81 48.55 64.78 14.36
CA ALA A 81 47.24 64.74 13.71
C ALA A 81 46.85 63.29 13.35
N LEU A 82 47.77 62.52 12.75
CA LEU A 82 47.53 61.10 12.44
C LEU A 82 47.23 60.26 13.69
N ALA A 83 47.86 60.58 14.83
CA ALA A 83 47.69 59.81 16.06
C ALA A 83 46.30 60.04 16.65
N LYS A 84 45.84 61.30 16.62
CA LYS A 84 44.48 61.68 16.99
C LYS A 84 43.44 61.05 16.07
N ASP A 85 43.70 61.00 14.78
CA ASP A 85 42.82 60.33 13.82
C ASP A 85 42.75 58.83 14.13
N LEU A 86 43.88 58.17 14.38
CA LEU A 86 43.95 56.75 14.74
C LEU A 86 43.14 56.43 16.00
N GLN A 87 43.20 57.28 17.04
CA GLN A 87 42.42 57.11 18.28
C GLN A 87 40.91 57.03 18.06
N ASN A 88 40.41 57.52 16.92
CA ASN A 88 38.99 57.47 16.56
C ASN A 88 38.62 56.27 15.66
N THR A 89 39.51 55.31 15.50
CA THR A 89 39.30 54.14 14.62
C THR A 89 39.09 52.85 15.40
N ASP A 90 38.46 51.87 14.76
CA ASP A 90 38.33 50.52 15.32
C ASP A 90 39.68 49.83 15.50
N VAL A 91 40.69 50.19 14.69
CA VAL A 91 42.06 49.69 14.85
C VAL A 91 42.58 50.01 16.25
N TYR A 92 42.34 51.23 16.74
CA TYR A 92 42.72 51.63 18.09
C TYR A 92 41.85 50.98 19.17
N ASN A 93 40.53 50.96 18.96
CA ASN A 93 39.59 50.38 19.93
C ASN A 93 39.77 48.86 20.10
N ASN A 94 40.27 48.16 19.08
CA ASN A 94 40.48 46.72 19.07
C ASN A 94 41.93 46.31 19.38
N ALA A 95 42.86 47.27 19.48
CA ALA A 95 44.24 47.02 19.86
C ALA A 95 44.37 46.53 21.31
N SER A 96 45.56 46.05 21.69
CA SER A 96 45.87 45.73 23.09
C SER A 96 45.92 46.98 23.97
N ASP A 97 45.76 46.80 25.29
CA ASP A 97 45.93 47.85 26.29
C ASP A 97 47.32 48.49 26.17
N ALA A 98 48.37 47.67 26.01
CA ALA A 98 49.75 48.14 25.88
C ALA A 98 49.99 49.00 24.62
N GLN A 99 49.38 48.65 23.48
CA GLN A 99 49.48 49.46 22.26
C GLN A 99 48.77 50.81 22.41
N ARG A 100 47.59 50.83 23.03
CA ARG A 100 46.86 52.08 23.31
C ARG A 100 47.63 52.99 24.27
N GLU A 101 48.16 52.41 25.35
CA GLU A 101 48.95 53.14 26.35
C GLU A 101 50.21 53.74 25.71
N ALA A 102 50.97 52.96 24.94
CA ALA A 102 52.17 53.44 24.24
C ALA A 102 51.87 54.60 23.28
N LEU A 103 50.77 54.56 22.53
CA LEU A 103 50.36 55.68 21.68
C LEU A 103 49.99 56.92 22.49
N SER A 104 49.23 56.74 23.57
CA SER A 104 48.79 57.85 24.43
C SER A 104 49.97 58.55 25.09
N GLU A 105 50.96 57.80 25.56
CA GLU A 105 52.19 58.35 26.14
C GLU A 105 53.03 59.10 25.10
N ALA A 106 53.27 58.49 23.93
CA ALA A 106 54.04 59.11 22.87
C ALA A 106 53.34 60.37 22.31
N LEU A 107 52.02 60.35 22.20
CA LEU A 107 51.23 61.51 21.78
C LEU A 107 51.33 62.65 22.81
N SER A 108 51.24 62.35 24.10
CA SER A 108 51.40 63.36 25.15
C SER A 108 52.79 63.99 25.14
N GLU A 109 53.85 63.20 24.92
CA GLU A 109 55.22 63.72 24.78
C GLU A 109 55.37 64.60 23.52
N ALA A 110 54.79 64.17 22.39
CA ALA A 110 54.78 64.91 21.14
C ALA A 110 54.05 66.26 21.29
N GLU A 111 52.86 66.28 21.88
CA GLU A 111 52.12 67.52 22.16
C GLU A 111 52.88 68.44 23.12
N GLY A 112 53.59 67.87 24.09
CA GLY A 112 54.47 68.63 24.99
C GLY A 112 55.59 69.36 24.25
N GLN A 113 56.28 68.68 23.33
CA GLN A 113 57.34 69.31 22.51
C GLN A 113 56.79 70.29 21.47
N ASP A 114 55.60 70.03 20.93
CA ASP A 114 54.92 70.94 20.02
C ASP A 114 54.54 72.27 20.71
N ALA A 115 54.03 72.19 21.94
CA ALA A 115 53.68 73.35 22.75
C ALA A 115 54.87 74.12 23.34
N ASP A 116 56.03 73.47 23.53
CA ASP A 116 57.22 74.08 24.15
C ASP A 116 57.93 75.06 23.18
N PRO A 117 57.93 76.38 23.44
CA PRO A 117 58.59 77.37 22.58
C PRO A 117 60.13 77.24 22.58
N SER A 118 60.70 76.55 23.55
CA SER A 118 62.15 76.30 23.69
C SER A 118 62.61 74.93 23.16
N ALA A 119 61.69 74.14 22.59
CA ALA A 119 62.01 72.81 22.06
C ALA A 119 63.14 72.86 21.02
N THR A 120 64.15 72.01 21.24
CA THR A 120 65.25 71.83 20.29
C THR A 120 64.82 70.92 19.13
N GLN A 121 65.53 70.98 17.99
CA GLN A 121 65.26 70.06 16.88
C GLN A 121 65.44 68.60 17.30
N THR A 122 66.45 68.31 18.12
CA THR A 122 66.68 66.95 18.67
C THR A 122 65.49 66.45 19.48
N ASN A 123 64.89 67.30 20.31
CA ASN A 123 63.73 66.91 21.10
C ASN A 123 62.49 66.67 20.22
N VAL A 124 62.25 67.53 19.22
CA VAL A 124 61.16 67.38 18.26
C VAL A 124 61.30 66.09 17.44
N ASP A 125 62.51 65.82 16.93
CA ASP A 125 62.79 64.60 16.17
C ASP A 125 62.66 63.34 17.03
N ALA A 126 63.10 63.40 18.30
CA ALA A 126 62.97 62.28 19.24
C ALA A 126 61.50 61.99 19.59
N ALA A 127 60.69 63.02 19.84
CA ALA A 127 59.27 62.86 20.11
C ALA A 127 58.53 62.31 18.89
N LYS A 128 58.87 62.79 17.68
CA LYS A 128 58.33 62.23 16.44
C LYS A 128 58.70 60.76 16.28
N ALA A 129 59.95 60.40 16.51
CA ALA A 129 60.41 59.01 16.40
C ALA A 129 59.70 58.07 17.38
N LYS A 130 59.42 58.53 18.61
CA LYS A 130 58.63 57.77 19.58
C LYS A 130 57.18 57.57 19.11
N LEU A 131 56.57 58.61 18.54
CA LEU A 131 55.21 58.52 18.01
C LEU A 131 55.14 57.58 16.80
N ASP A 132 56.13 57.63 15.90
CA ASP A 132 56.28 56.72 14.78
C ASP A 132 56.43 55.25 15.25
N GLN A 133 57.25 55.00 16.28
CA GLN A 133 57.38 53.66 16.89
C GLN A 133 56.06 53.15 17.49
N ALA A 134 55.28 54.03 18.13
CA ALA A 134 53.97 53.67 18.65
C ALA A 134 52.99 53.28 17.53
N PHE A 135 53.03 53.95 16.37
CA PHE A 135 52.24 53.55 15.20
C PHE A 135 52.65 52.17 14.68
N GLU A 136 53.95 51.89 14.56
CA GLU A 136 54.44 50.59 14.10
C GLU A 136 53.96 49.45 15.02
N ALA A 137 53.83 49.71 16.32
CA ALA A 137 53.33 48.72 17.27
C ALA A 137 51.90 48.23 16.97
N PHE A 138 51.03 49.04 16.32
CA PHE A 138 49.68 48.61 15.92
C PHE A 138 49.67 47.53 14.84
N SER A 139 50.78 47.34 14.13
CA SER A 139 50.96 46.22 13.19
C SER A 139 51.39 44.91 13.87
N GLY A 140 51.69 44.95 15.18
CA GLY A 140 52.12 43.80 15.97
C GLY A 140 51.03 42.76 16.21
N LYS A 141 51.45 41.54 16.59
CA LYS A 141 50.52 40.46 16.96
C LYS A 141 49.90 40.73 18.33
N THR A 142 48.59 40.59 18.41
CA THR A 142 47.78 40.62 19.65
C THR A 142 47.17 39.24 19.88
N ASP A 143 46.52 39.03 21.02
CA ASP A 143 45.72 37.82 21.21
C ASP A 143 44.54 37.78 20.21
N ALA A 144 43.91 38.93 19.92
CA ALA A 144 42.82 39.04 18.94
C ALA A 144 43.21 38.60 17.52
N SER A 145 44.43 38.91 17.06
CA SER A 145 44.87 38.46 15.74
C SER A 145 45.18 36.96 15.64
N ASN A 146 45.15 36.25 16.78
CA ASN A 146 45.29 34.79 16.86
C ASN A 146 43.99 34.10 17.31
N VAL A 147 42.82 34.75 17.16
CA VAL A 147 41.53 34.15 17.47
C VAL A 147 41.34 32.82 16.74
N LYS A 148 40.88 31.81 17.47
CA LYS A 148 40.56 30.49 16.95
C LYS A 148 39.06 30.35 16.77
N MET A 149 38.67 29.77 15.63
CA MET A 149 37.28 29.48 15.34
C MET A 149 36.73 28.43 16.31
N PRO A 150 35.57 28.67 16.94
CA PRO A 150 34.92 27.69 17.80
C PRO A 150 34.32 26.54 16.98
N ALA A 151 33.99 25.44 17.66
CA ALA A 151 33.02 24.51 17.10
C ALA A 151 31.66 25.22 17.01
N LYS A 152 30.97 25.07 15.87
CA LYS A 152 29.68 25.71 15.66
C LYS A 152 28.60 25.03 16.50
N THR A 153 27.78 25.82 17.17
CA THR A 153 26.62 25.33 17.93
C THR A 153 25.47 25.03 16.96
N PRO A 154 24.95 23.79 16.90
CA PRO A 154 23.76 23.47 16.12
C PRO A 154 22.53 24.16 16.71
N VAL A 155 21.77 24.85 15.88
CA VAL A 155 20.57 25.60 16.30
C VAL A 155 19.37 25.25 15.42
N PRO A 156 18.17 25.06 15.99
CA PRO A 156 16.95 24.86 15.22
C PRO A 156 16.68 26.05 14.30
N ALA A 157 16.02 25.81 13.17
CA ALA A 157 15.74 26.85 12.19
C ALA A 157 14.92 28.01 12.77
N ALA A 158 14.02 27.73 13.71
CA ALA A 158 13.20 28.72 14.40
C ALA A 158 14.01 29.70 15.26
N HIS A 159 15.22 29.33 15.70
CA HIS A 159 16.07 30.15 16.58
C HIS A 159 17.20 30.86 15.83
N LYS A 160 17.38 30.61 14.53
CA LYS A 160 18.49 31.19 13.75
C LYS A 160 18.58 32.71 13.77
N THR A 161 17.46 33.41 13.92
CA THR A 161 17.42 34.88 13.96
C THR A 161 17.36 35.43 15.38
N ALA A 162 17.19 34.56 16.38
CA ALA A 162 17.03 34.92 17.78
C ALA A 162 17.34 33.68 18.65
N LEU A 163 18.61 33.50 18.96
CA LEU A 163 19.10 32.46 19.85
C LEU A 163 18.48 32.59 21.24
N ILE A 164 18.23 31.45 21.88
CA ILE A 164 17.81 31.39 23.28
C ILE A 164 19.03 31.38 24.22
N ASP A 165 18.79 31.65 25.50
CA ASP A 165 19.87 31.76 26.51
C ASP A 165 20.78 30.53 26.59
N ASP A 166 20.22 29.33 26.44
CA ASP A 166 20.97 28.07 26.45
C ASP A 166 21.90 27.96 25.23
N GLU A 167 21.44 28.39 24.05
CA GLU A 167 22.24 28.39 22.81
C GLU A 167 23.34 29.45 22.86
N ILE A 168 23.03 30.65 23.35
CA ILE A 168 24.01 31.72 23.60
C ILE A 168 25.08 31.22 24.57
N SER A 169 24.69 30.51 25.63
CA SER A 169 25.61 29.93 26.62
C SER A 169 26.50 28.84 26.02
N ALA A 170 25.95 28.01 25.11
CA ALA A 170 26.72 27.01 24.38
C ALA A 170 27.74 27.66 23.43
N VAL A 171 27.35 28.70 22.68
CA VAL A 171 28.27 29.47 21.82
C VAL A 171 29.40 30.10 22.64
N LYS A 172 29.07 30.77 23.77
CA LYS A 172 30.08 31.33 24.69
C LYS A 172 31.07 30.25 25.16
N SER A 173 30.55 29.09 25.56
CA SER A 173 31.37 27.97 26.02
C SER A 173 32.29 27.43 24.92
N ALA A 174 31.80 27.32 23.68
CA ALA A 174 32.60 26.88 22.54
C ALA A 174 33.73 27.87 22.22
N ILE A 175 33.45 29.18 22.25
CA ILE A 175 34.44 30.25 22.04
C ILE A 175 35.51 30.23 23.14
N THR A 176 35.11 30.18 24.41
CA THR A 176 36.04 30.12 25.54
C THR A 176 36.88 28.84 25.51
N SER A 177 36.31 27.71 25.09
CA SER A 177 37.06 26.45 24.97
C SER A 177 38.09 26.48 23.85
N ALA A 178 37.76 27.11 22.71
CA ALA A 178 38.71 27.30 21.61
C ALA A 178 39.80 28.32 21.95
N ASN A 179 39.50 29.32 22.79
CA ASN A 179 40.37 30.47 23.04
C ASN A 179 40.67 30.62 24.55
N SER A 180 41.86 30.18 24.98
CA SER A 180 42.25 30.15 26.40
C SER A 180 42.56 31.52 27.02
N ASN A 181 42.87 32.54 26.21
CA ASN A 181 43.33 33.85 26.68
C ASN A 181 42.19 34.90 26.73
N VAL A 182 40.95 34.43 26.80
CA VAL A 182 39.78 35.31 26.77
C VAL A 182 39.48 35.87 28.16
N LYS A 183 39.17 37.16 28.19
CA LYS A 183 38.71 37.89 29.38
C LYS A 183 37.19 37.95 29.45
N ILE A 184 36.54 38.26 28.32
CA ILE A 184 35.08 38.34 28.18
C ILE A 184 34.68 37.82 26.81
N VAL A 185 33.61 37.02 26.76
CA VAL A 185 32.88 36.70 25.53
C VAL A 185 31.48 37.27 25.66
N ASP A 186 31.13 38.17 24.76
CA ASP A 186 29.76 38.63 24.60
C ASP A 186 29.20 38.08 23.28
N VAL A 187 27.95 37.61 23.31
CA VAL A 187 27.28 36.99 22.16
C VAL A 187 25.87 37.58 22.10
N ASP A 188 25.51 38.12 20.95
CA ASP A 188 24.18 38.68 20.72
C ASP A 188 23.13 37.61 20.37
N THR A 189 21.90 38.03 20.13
CA THR A 189 20.79 37.13 19.78
C THR A 189 20.89 36.54 18.38
N GLU A 190 21.73 37.08 17.50
CA GLU A 190 21.95 36.53 16.16
C GLU A 190 23.10 35.51 16.14
N GLY A 191 23.89 35.46 17.23
CA GLY A 191 25.05 34.59 17.36
C GLY A 191 26.37 35.28 17.01
N ASN A 192 26.37 36.57 16.73
CA ASN A 192 27.62 37.32 16.56
C ASN A 192 28.29 37.47 17.93
N ALA A 193 29.62 37.33 17.96
CA ALA A 193 30.39 37.32 19.19
C ALA A 193 31.47 38.40 19.18
N THR A 194 31.53 39.18 20.25
CA THR A 194 32.67 40.06 20.56
C THR A 194 33.51 39.44 21.66
N ILE A 195 34.80 39.28 21.40
CA ILE A 195 35.76 38.64 22.30
C ILE A 195 36.74 39.70 22.78
N LEU A 196 36.80 39.93 24.09
CA LEU A 196 37.84 40.72 24.74
C LEU A 196 38.89 39.77 25.30
N PHE A 197 40.13 39.92 24.88
CA PHE A 197 41.26 39.13 25.36
C PHE A 197 41.91 39.73 26.61
N ASN A 198 42.76 38.95 27.26
CA ASN A 198 43.47 39.38 28.47
C ASN A 198 44.45 40.53 28.22
N ASP A 199 45.00 40.64 27.01
CA ASP A 199 45.82 41.78 26.56
C ASP A 199 45.00 43.05 26.25
N GLY A 200 43.67 43.00 26.37
CA GLY A 200 42.75 44.10 26.11
C GLY A 200 42.38 44.28 24.62
N SER A 201 42.91 43.43 23.73
CA SER A 201 42.55 43.42 22.31
C SER A 201 41.17 42.78 22.09
N LYS A 202 40.51 43.16 20.99
CA LYS A 202 39.16 42.69 20.65
C LYS A 202 39.14 41.98 19.30
N ALA A 203 38.42 40.87 19.23
CA ALA A 203 38.06 40.20 17.98
C ALA A 203 36.54 40.08 17.87
N SER A 204 36.05 40.00 16.63
CA SER A 204 34.65 39.71 16.32
C SER A 204 34.55 38.42 15.53
N LEU A 205 33.54 37.61 15.82
CA LEU A 205 33.13 36.46 15.03
C LEU A 205 31.68 36.67 14.60
N ASP A 206 31.38 36.39 13.35
CA ASP A 206 30.01 36.52 12.85
C ASP A 206 29.21 35.26 13.20
N ALA A 207 27.88 35.33 13.16
CA ALA A 207 27.00 34.18 13.39
C ALA A 207 27.39 32.94 12.55
N SER A 208 27.86 33.17 11.31
CA SER A 208 28.28 32.08 10.43
C SER A 208 29.51 31.32 10.93
N ASP A 209 30.30 31.89 11.84
CA ASP A 209 31.45 31.25 12.48
C ASP A 209 31.08 30.50 13.77
N THR A 210 29.93 30.81 14.36
CA THR A 210 29.54 30.36 15.71
C THR A 210 28.38 29.39 15.72
N VAL A 211 27.47 29.45 14.75
CA VAL A 211 26.28 28.60 14.68
C VAL A 211 26.18 27.82 13.37
N THR A 212 25.46 26.71 13.42
CA THR A 212 25.16 25.88 12.25
C THR A 212 23.76 25.27 12.37
N ASP A 213 23.25 24.71 11.29
CA ASP A 213 21.95 24.06 11.28
C ASP A 213 22.03 22.74 12.02
N VAL A 214 20.94 22.34 12.66
CA VAL A 214 20.80 20.96 13.12
C VAL A 214 20.93 19.97 11.95
N ASP A 215 21.61 18.85 12.20
CA ASP A 215 21.82 17.78 11.23
C ASP A 215 20.72 16.72 11.36
N LYS A 216 19.95 16.54 10.27
CA LYS A 216 18.83 15.58 10.17
C LYS A 216 19.14 14.37 9.30
N THR A 217 20.35 14.28 8.75
CA THR A 217 20.70 13.27 7.72
C THR A 217 20.56 11.84 8.23
N ALA A 218 20.97 11.58 9.47
CA ALA A 218 20.84 10.26 10.10
C ALA A 218 19.37 9.86 10.35
N LEU A 219 18.53 10.83 10.75
CA LEU A 219 17.10 10.61 10.94
C LEU A 219 16.40 10.31 9.61
N GLN A 220 16.70 11.07 8.55
CA GLN A 220 16.18 10.83 7.19
C GLN A 220 16.52 9.42 6.71
N THR A 221 17.78 9.01 6.84
CA THR A 221 18.23 7.68 6.45
C THR A 221 17.50 6.57 7.23
N SER A 222 17.30 6.79 8.53
CA SER A 222 16.61 5.84 9.41
C SER A 222 15.12 5.75 9.10
N ASP A 223 14.46 6.87 8.77
CA ASP A 223 13.06 6.92 8.34
C ASP A 223 12.85 6.14 7.04
N GLU A 224 13.66 6.39 6.02
CA GLU A 224 13.58 5.66 4.74
C GLU A 224 13.72 4.14 4.93
N ALA A 225 14.72 3.72 5.71
CA ALA A 225 14.93 2.30 6.02
C ALA A 225 13.74 1.70 6.80
N ALA A 226 13.20 2.43 7.78
CA ALA A 226 12.06 1.99 8.56
C ALA A 226 10.78 1.88 7.71
N GLN A 227 10.49 2.84 6.83
CA GLN A 227 9.33 2.75 5.94
C GLN A 227 9.37 1.48 5.08
N GLY A 228 10.57 1.06 4.63
CA GLY A 228 10.76 -0.20 3.91
C GLY A 228 10.40 -1.46 4.72
N LEU A 229 10.54 -1.43 6.05
CA LEU A 229 10.22 -2.56 6.92
C LEU A 229 8.72 -2.81 7.06
N LYS A 230 7.84 -1.85 6.76
CA LYS A 230 6.37 -2.03 6.86
C LYS A 230 5.85 -3.13 5.95
N ASN A 231 6.56 -3.41 4.85
CA ASN A 231 6.23 -4.46 3.90
C ASN A 231 7.05 -5.73 4.16
N SER A 232 7.47 -5.97 5.40
CA SER A 232 8.26 -7.16 5.76
C SER A 232 7.56 -7.99 6.83
N SER A 233 7.82 -9.29 6.82
CA SER A 233 7.27 -10.23 7.80
C SER A 233 7.68 -9.90 9.22
N SER A 234 8.86 -9.30 9.39
CA SER A 234 9.30 -8.72 10.65
C SER A 234 8.30 -7.70 11.20
N TYR A 235 7.64 -6.89 10.35
CA TYR A 235 6.63 -5.93 10.77
C TYR A 235 5.23 -6.54 10.84
N PHE A 236 4.68 -7.09 9.75
CA PHE A 236 3.27 -7.51 9.75
C PHE A 236 2.98 -8.72 10.64
N ASN A 237 3.98 -9.56 10.95
CA ASN A 237 3.84 -10.64 11.95
C ASN A 237 4.37 -10.24 13.35
N ALA A 238 4.82 -9.00 13.56
CA ALA A 238 5.24 -8.55 14.88
C ALA A 238 4.07 -8.46 15.85
N SER A 239 4.40 -8.55 17.14
CA SER A 239 3.49 -8.30 18.25
C SER A 239 2.97 -6.86 18.22
N ALA A 240 1.73 -6.67 18.71
CA ALA A 240 1.04 -5.39 18.66
C ALA A 240 1.84 -4.26 19.31
N ASP A 241 2.46 -4.52 20.47
CA ASP A 241 3.25 -3.53 21.20
C ASP A 241 4.49 -3.08 20.42
N LYS A 242 5.14 -4.00 19.68
CA LYS A 242 6.32 -3.69 18.86
C LYS A 242 5.95 -2.91 17.60
N LYS A 243 4.83 -3.27 16.95
CA LYS A 243 4.27 -2.49 15.85
C LYS A 243 3.92 -1.07 16.28
N GLN A 244 3.30 -0.93 17.45
CA GLN A 244 2.93 0.38 17.99
C GLN A 244 4.18 1.23 18.25
N ALA A 245 5.18 0.69 18.97
CA ALA A 245 6.42 1.41 19.24
C ALA A 245 7.15 1.84 17.95
N PHE A 246 7.15 0.97 16.93
CA PHE A 246 7.71 1.28 15.62
C PHE A 246 6.96 2.41 14.91
N ASN A 247 5.64 2.36 14.88
CA ASN A 247 4.81 3.38 14.26
C ASN A 247 4.88 4.73 14.99
N ASP A 248 4.96 4.72 16.31
CA ASP A 248 5.13 5.94 17.12
C ASP A 248 6.49 6.60 16.85
N ALA A 249 7.56 5.81 16.74
CA ALA A 249 8.88 6.32 16.40
C ALA A 249 8.93 6.89 14.98
N LEU A 250 8.25 6.25 14.00
CA LEU A 250 8.08 6.80 12.65
C LEU A 250 7.29 8.11 12.66
N ALA A 251 6.20 8.19 13.42
CA ALA A 251 5.41 9.42 13.54
C ALA A 251 6.23 10.57 14.15
N LYS A 252 7.08 10.27 15.15
CA LYS A 252 8.02 11.24 15.71
C LYS A 252 9.06 11.68 14.69
N ALA A 253 9.64 10.75 13.92
CA ALA A 253 10.58 11.07 12.85
C ALA A 253 9.93 11.99 11.81
N ASP A 254 8.72 11.67 11.34
CA ASP A 254 7.99 12.50 10.39
C ASP A 254 7.65 13.90 10.95
N SER A 255 7.28 13.99 12.24
CA SER A 255 7.07 15.28 12.91
C SER A 255 8.31 16.20 12.86
N ILE A 256 9.50 15.63 13.05
CA ILE A 256 10.79 16.35 13.02
C ILE A 256 11.26 16.64 11.59
N LEU A 257 11.01 15.75 10.64
CA LEU A 257 11.47 15.92 9.26
C LEU A 257 10.54 16.84 8.45
N ASN A 258 9.24 16.62 8.57
CA ASN A 258 8.22 17.18 7.68
C ASN A 258 7.06 17.88 8.41
N GLY A 259 6.93 17.68 9.72
CA GLY A 259 5.78 18.11 10.50
C GLY A 259 6.01 19.32 11.42
N GLN A 260 5.35 19.28 12.58
CA GLN A 260 5.26 20.43 13.51
C GLN A 260 6.59 20.77 14.17
N GLU A 261 7.50 19.81 14.29
CA GLU A 261 8.79 19.99 14.95
C GLU A 261 9.93 20.30 13.97
N LYS A 262 9.60 20.46 12.69
CA LYS A 262 10.57 20.68 11.62
C LYS A 262 11.53 21.82 11.90
N ASP A 263 11.04 22.94 12.41
CA ASP A 263 11.88 24.12 12.62
C ASP A 263 12.34 24.28 14.08
N THR A 264 11.81 23.48 15.01
CA THR A 264 12.01 23.64 16.45
C THR A 264 12.84 22.53 17.10
N ALA A 265 12.94 21.34 16.49
CA ALA A 265 13.67 20.22 17.07
C ALA A 265 15.16 20.53 17.24
N THR A 266 15.65 20.31 18.45
CA THR A 266 17.07 20.42 18.81
C THR A 266 17.88 19.22 18.30
N GLN A 267 19.21 19.36 18.20
CA GLN A 267 20.07 18.24 17.80
C GLN A 267 19.88 17.02 18.71
N ALA A 268 19.75 17.24 20.03
CA ALA A 268 19.53 16.16 20.98
C ALA A 268 18.20 15.41 20.75
N GLU A 269 17.13 16.12 20.38
CA GLU A 269 15.84 15.50 20.05
C GLU A 269 15.89 14.73 18.73
N ILE A 270 16.62 15.25 17.74
CA ILE A 270 16.86 14.57 16.46
C ILE A 270 17.65 13.27 16.68
N ASP A 271 18.72 13.33 17.49
CA ASP A 271 19.55 12.17 17.82
C ASP A 271 18.74 11.12 18.61
N ASP A 272 17.95 11.54 19.60
CA ASP A 272 17.05 10.66 20.37
C ASP A 272 15.96 10.02 19.50
N ALA A 273 15.33 10.78 18.60
CA ALA A 273 14.35 10.24 17.65
C ALA A 273 14.99 9.23 16.69
N THR A 274 16.20 9.53 16.20
CA THR A 274 16.97 8.62 15.35
C THR A 274 17.27 7.31 16.07
N GLN A 275 17.71 7.39 17.32
CA GLN A 275 17.99 6.21 18.13
C GLN A 275 16.70 5.39 18.39
N LYS A 276 15.63 6.04 18.84
CA LYS A 276 14.33 5.39 19.12
C LYS A 276 13.75 4.68 17.91
N LEU A 277 13.84 5.29 16.72
CA LEU A 277 13.37 4.67 15.49
C LEU A 277 14.19 3.42 15.15
N ASN A 278 15.51 3.51 15.21
CA ASN A 278 16.39 2.37 14.95
C ASN A 278 16.19 1.24 15.98
N ASP A 279 15.98 1.57 17.24
CA ASP A 279 15.75 0.59 18.30
C ASP A 279 14.38 -0.08 18.15
N ALA A 280 13.34 0.66 17.80
CA ALA A 280 12.02 0.11 17.52
C ALA A 280 12.04 -0.80 16.27
N ALA A 281 12.76 -0.40 15.22
CA ALA A 281 12.97 -1.21 14.03
C ALA A 281 13.64 -2.56 14.35
N ARG A 282 14.69 -2.56 15.17
CA ARG A 282 15.38 -3.78 15.62
C ARG A 282 14.54 -4.63 16.57
N ALA A 283 13.60 -4.01 17.29
CA ALA A 283 12.74 -4.69 18.25
C ALA A 283 11.53 -5.38 17.61
N LEU A 284 11.30 -5.20 16.30
CA LEU A 284 10.30 -5.96 15.56
C LEU A 284 10.60 -7.46 15.67
N ASP A 285 9.62 -8.21 16.16
CA ASP A 285 9.75 -9.61 16.54
C ASP A 285 9.03 -10.58 15.59
N GLY A 286 8.46 -10.06 14.49
CA GLY A 286 7.78 -10.85 13.47
C GLY A 286 8.69 -11.92 12.87
N LYS A 287 8.09 -13.07 12.61
CA LYS A 287 8.76 -14.21 11.96
C LYS A 287 8.38 -14.28 10.49
N ALA A 288 9.22 -14.95 9.71
CA ALA A 288 8.87 -15.32 8.34
C ALA A 288 7.55 -16.08 8.35
N THR A 289 6.67 -15.74 7.40
CA THR A 289 5.41 -16.43 7.20
C THR A 289 5.68 -17.85 6.70
N ASP A 290 5.15 -18.84 7.39
CA ASP A 290 5.19 -20.24 6.99
C ASP A 290 3.96 -20.56 6.13
N LYS A 291 4.21 -20.99 4.89
CA LYS A 291 3.18 -21.33 3.89
C LYS A 291 3.09 -22.83 3.61
N SER A 292 3.98 -23.64 4.18
CA SER A 292 4.14 -25.05 3.76
C SER A 292 2.88 -25.89 3.97
N GLU A 293 2.13 -25.65 5.05
CA GLU A 293 0.89 -26.39 5.25
C GLU A 293 -0.25 -25.93 4.31
N LEU A 294 -0.28 -24.65 3.93
CA LEU A 294 -1.24 -24.12 2.95
C LEU A 294 -0.97 -24.70 1.56
N GLU A 295 0.30 -24.71 1.13
CA GLU A 295 0.76 -25.34 -0.11
C GLU A 295 0.35 -26.82 -0.19
N GLY A 296 0.44 -27.53 0.95
CA GLY A 296 -0.03 -28.90 1.10
C GLY A 296 -1.54 -29.04 0.85
N SER A 297 -2.36 -28.21 1.50
CA SER A 297 -3.82 -28.21 1.30
C SER A 297 -4.21 -27.83 -0.13
N ILE A 298 -3.51 -26.89 -0.77
CA ILE A 298 -3.71 -26.52 -2.18
C ILE A 298 -3.47 -27.74 -3.09
N THR A 299 -2.40 -28.48 -2.86
CA THR A 299 -2.08 -29.69 -3.63
C THR A 299 -3.19 -30.74 -3.54
N VAL A 300 -3.73 -30.96 -2.34
CA VAL A 300 -4.84 -31.90 -2.13
C VAL A 300 -6.11 -31.42 -2.84
N ALA A 301 -6.43 -30.13 -2.76
CA ALA A 301 -7.59 -29.53 -3.40
C ALA A 301 -7.52 -29.52 -4.93
N ASP A 302 -6.33 -29.44 -5.53
CA ASP A 302 -6.18 -29.62 -6.98
C ASP A 302 -6.40 -31.09 -7.37
N ALA A 303 -5.85 -32.05 -6.61
CA ALA A 303 -5.95 -33.47 -6.92
C ALA A 303 -7.38 -34.06 -6.74
N ILE A 304 -8.17 -33.54 -5.80
CA ILE A 304 -9.51 -34.09 -5.51
C ILE A 304 -10.47 -33.96 -6.69
N LYS A 305 -10.25 -32.98 -7.59
CA LYS A 305 -11.13 -32.69 -8.73
C LYS A 305 -11.25 -33.84 -9.72
N ASP A 306 -10.24 -34.70 -9.76
CA ASP A 306 -10.19 -35.87 -10.65
C ASP A 306 -10.80 -37.14 -10.02
N LEU A 307 -11.28 -37.06 -8.77
CA LEU A 307 -11.83 -38.21 -8.05
C LEU A 307 -13.36 -38.24 -8.10
N ASP A 308 -13.93 -39.46 -8.06
CA ASP A 308 -15.37 -39.67 -7.98
C ASP A 308 -16.01 -38.92 -6.81
N THR A 309 -15.28 -38.80 -5.68
CA THR A 309 -15.72 -38.04 -4.50
C THR A 309 -16.05 -36.58 -4.83
N TYR A 310 -15.31 -35.95 -5.74
CA TYR A 310 -15.63 -34.60 -6.21
C TYR A 310 -16.86 -34.60 -7.12
N GLN A 311 -16.99 -35.58 -8.02
CA GLN A 311 -18.17 -35.68 -8.90
C GLN A 311 -19.47 -35.86 -8.12
N MET A 312 -19.43 -36.65 -7.06
CA MET A 312 -20.54 -36.90 -6.14
C MET A 312 -20.91 -35.69 -5.26
N ALA A 313 -20.06 -34.67 -5.18
CA ALA A 313 -20.34 -33.48 -4.39
C ALA A 313 -21.41 -32.59 -5.07
N SER A 314 -22.15 -31.84 -4.26
CA SER A 314 -23.09 -30.83 -4.76
C SER A 314 -22.40 -29.69 -5.50
N ASP A 315 -23.12 -29.00 -6.38
CA ASP A 315 -22.61 -27.81 -7.07
C ASP A 315 -22.15 -26.73 -6.09
N LYS A 316 -22.84 -26.63 -4.94
CA LYS A 316 -22.44 -25.71 -3.87
C LYS A 316 -21.09 -26.12 -3.25
N GLN A 317 -20.90 -27.38 -2.90
CA GLN A 317 -19.63 -27.87 -2.34
C GLN A 317 -18.48 -27.69 -3.32
N LYS A 318 -18.71 -27.96 -4.61
CA LYS A 318 -17.74 -27.73 -5.69
C LYS A 318 -17.36 -26.24 -5.79
N SER A 319 -18.35 -25.36 -5.81
CA SER A 319 -18.14 -23.90 -5.87
C SER A 319 -17.45 -23.35 -4.62
N ASP A 320 -17.81 -23.84 -3.43
CA ASP A 320 -17.17 -23.47 -2.16
C ASP A 320 -15.68 -23.88 -2.18
N LEU A 321 -15.36 -25.09 -2.65
CA LEU A 321 -13.97 -25.54 -2.81
C LEU A 321 -13.19 -24.67 -3.81
N GLU A 322 -13.75 -24.38 -4.98
CA GLU A 322 -13.09 -23.55 -5.98
C GLU A 322 -12.81 -22.13 -5.47
N THR A 323 -13.76 -21.56 -4.73
CA THR A 323 -13.61 -20.25 -4.09
C THR A 323 -12.50 -20.28 -3.04
N ALA A 324 -12.51 -21.27 -2.15
CA ALA A 324 -11.49 -21.42 -1.12
C ALA A 324 -10.10 -21.69 -1.70
N LEU A 325 -10.01 -22.52 -2.74
CA LEU A 325 -8.77 -22.83 -3.46
C LEU A 325 -8.19 -21.60 -4.16
N LYS A 326 -9.04 -20.79 -4.80
CA LYS A 326 -8.60 -19.54 -5.40
C LYS A 326 -8.04 -18.58 -4.34
N ASN A 327 -8.75 -18.39 -3.23
CA ASN A 327 -8.28 -17.55 -2.13
C ASN A 327 -6.95 -18.07 -1.55
N ALA A 328 -6.82 -19.39 -1.37
CA ALA A 328 -5.58 -20.02 -0.92
C ALA A 328 -4.41 -19.74 -1.87
N LYS A 329 -4.60 -19.88 -3.19
CA LYS A 329 -3.58 -19.57 -4.21
C LYS A 329 -3.22 -18.08 -4.25
N ASP A 330 -4.21 -17.20 -4.09
CA ASP A 330 -3.97 -15.76 -4.04
C ASP A 330 -3.11 -15.37 -2.81
N ILE A 331 -3.36 -15.98 -1.64
CA ILE A 331 -2.55 -15.78 -0.41
C ILE A 331 -1.17 -16.43 -0.51
N ASP A 332 -1.08 -17.60 -1.14
CA ASP A 332 0.20 -18.27 -1.39
C ASP A 332 1.13 -17.43 -2.27
N ALA A 333 0.59 -16.76 -3.29
CA ALA A 333 1.33 -15.87 -4.16
C ALA A 333 1.72 -14.51 -3.53
N ASP A 334 1.05 -14.08 -2.45
CA ASP A 334 1.34 -12.81 -1.79
C ASP A 334 2.60 -12.86 -0.92
N GLU A 335 3.69 -12.20 -1.36
CA GLU A 335 4.96 -12.11 -0.63
C GLU A 335 4.82 -11.42 0.75
N ASN A 336 3.74 -10.65 0.96
CA ASN A 336 3.47 -9.92 2.19
C ASN A 336 2.34 -10.53 3.03
N ALA A 337 1.90 -11.75 2.71
CA ALA A 337 0.89 -12.45 3.47
C ALA A 337 1.32 -12.61 4.94
N SER A 338 0.43 -12.25 5.87
CA SER A 338 0.64 -12.51 7.29
C SER A 338 0.40 -13.97 7.63
N GLN A 339 0.96 -14.43 8.75
CA GLN A 339 0.69 -15.79 9.23
C GLN A 339 -0.82 -16.00 9.47
N GLU A 340 -1.51 -15.00 9.99
CA GLU A 340 -2.96 -15.06 10.21
C GLU A 340 -3.74 -15.22 8.90
N SER A 341 -3.36 -14.52 7.82
CA SER A 341 -4.03 -14.71 6.53
C SER A 341 -3.80 -16.10 5.94
N VAL A 342 -2.59 -16.64 6.11
CA VAL A 342 -2.24 -18.00 5.65
C VAL A 342 -3.04 -19.04 6.44
N ASP A 343 -3.06 -18.94 7.77
CA ASP A 343 -3.78 -19.87 8.64
C ASP A 343 -5.29 -19.85 8.36
N ASN A 344 -5.85 -18.65 8.13
CA ASN A 344 -7.26 -18.50 7.78
C ASN A 344 -7.59 -19.08 6.39
N ALA A 345 -6.74 -18.84 5.40
CA ALA A 345 -6.91 -19.41 4.05
C ALA A 345 -6.83 -20.93 4.08
N LYS A 346 -5.86 -21.49 4.82
CA LYS A 346 -5.72 -22.93 5.02
C LYS A 346 -6.96 -23.51 5.67
N LYS A 347 -7.41 -22.92 6.77
CA LYS A 347 -8.60 -23.39 7.50
C LYS A 347 -9.86 -23.38 6.61
N ALA A 348 -10.03 -22.36 5.78
CA ALA A 348 -11.15 -22.28 4.85
C ALA A 348 -11.06 -23.36 3.76
N LEU A 349 -9.86 -23.60 3.22
CA LEU A 349 -9.63 -24.65 2.22
C LEU A 349 -9.85 -26.05 2.79
N ASP A 350 -9.32 -26.33 3.97
CA ASP A 350 -9.50 -27.60 4.67
C ASP A 350 -10.98 -27.87 4.97
N ALA A 351 -11.73 -26.85 5.40
CA ALA A 351 -13.17 -26.99 5.64
C ALA A 351 -13.95 -27.33 4.36
N ALA A 352 -13.56 -26.77 3.21
CA ALA A 352 -14.18 -27.09 1.92
C ALA A 352 -13.79 -28.50 1.44
N LEU A 353 -12.54 -28.90 1.63
CA LEU A 353 -12.07 -30.27 1.38
C LEU A 353 -12.82 -31.31 2.21
N ASP A 354 -12.98 -31.04 3.51
CA ASP A 354 -13.72 -31.91 4.44
C ASP A 354 -15.19 -32.02 4.05
N ALA A 355 -15.82 -30.93 3.60
CA ALA A 355 -17.20 -30.95 3.13
C ALA A 355 -17.40 -31.87 1.93
N ILE A 356 -16.41 -31.97 1.02
CA ILE A 356 -16.43 -32.89 -0.12
C ILE A 356 -16.15 -34.33 0.33
N ASN A 357 -15.14 -34.53 1.18
CA ASN A 357 -14.74 -35.85 1.64
C ASN A 357 -15.82 -36.57 2.46
N ASN A 358 -16.61 -35.82 3.23
CA ASN A 358 -17.70 -36.31 4.06
C ASN A 358 -19.07 -36.34 3.35
N SER A 359 -19.06 -36.35 2.01
CA SER A 359 -20.26 -36.48 1.18
C SER A 359 -21.04 -37.75 1.55
N GLN A 360 -22.33 -37.60 1.88
CA GLN A 360 -23.21 -38.73 2.20
C GLN A 360 -23.39 -39.68 1.02
N ALA A 361 -23.25 -39.18 -0.21
CA ALA A 361 -23.32 -40.00 -1.42
C ALA A 361 -22.25 -41.10 -1.47
N ARG A 362 -21.14 -40.99 -0.72
CA ARG A 362 -20.12 -42.06 -0.65
C ARG A 362 -20.62 -43.33 0.02
N ASP A 363 -21.56 -43.19 0.94
CA ASP A 363 -22.09 -44.30 1.73
C ASP A 363 -23.39 -44.86 1.14
N THR A 364 -23.77 -44.41 -0.07
CA THR A 364 -24.93 -44.92 -0.79
C THR A 364 -24.81 -46.41 -1.03
N LYS A 365 -25.88 -47.13 -0.71
CA LYS A 365 -25.96 -48.58 -0.89
C LYS A 365 -26.87 -48.91 -2.05
N ALA A 366 -26.40 -49.81 -2.91
CA ALA A 366 -27.29 -50.51 -3.82
C ALA A 366 -28.37 -51.24 -3.02
N PRO A 367 -29.58 -51.39 -3.59
CA PRO A 367 -30.69 -52.05 -2.89
C PRO A 367 -30.37 -53.53 -2.62
N GLU A 368 -30.58 -53.99 -1.38
CA GLU A 368 -30.38 -55.39 -0.98
C GLU A 368 -31.42 -56.30 -1.64
N THR A 369 -32.66 -55.81 -1.75
CA THR A 369 -33.72 -56.50 -2.48
C THR A 369 -33.81 -55.89 -3.87
N LYS A 370 -33.53 -56.64 -4.93
CA LYS A 370 -33.58 -56.08 -6.29
C LYS A 370 -34.98 -56.18 -6.90
N THR A 371 -35.36 -55.18 -7.69
CA THR A 371 -36.66 -55.14 -8.40
C THR A 371 -36.68 -56.15 -9.53
N GLU A 372 -37.80 -56.83 -9.70
CA GLU A 372 -38.05 -57.73 -10.84
C GLU A 372 -38.64 -56.90 -11.98
N ILE A 373 -38.07 -57.00 -13.17
CA ILE A 373 -38.48 -56.24 -14.35
C ILE A 373 -38.90 -57.18 -15.47
N HIS A 374 -39.71 -56.67 -16.40
CA HIS A 374 -40.29 -57.46 -17.49
C HIS A 374 -39.73 -57.06 -18.87
N ASN A 375 -38.99 -55.94 -18.95
CA ASN A 375 -38.29 -55.46 -20.14
C ASN A 375 -36.94 -54.83 -19.77
N PRO A 376 -35.81 -55.33 -20.29
CA PRO A 376 -34.48 -54.76 -20.01
C PRO A 376 -34.16 -53.47 -20.77
N ASP A 377 -34.87 -53.15 -21.86
CA ASP A 377 -34.53 -52.02 -22.74
C ASP A 377 -35.24 -50.70 -22.35
N SER A 378 -36.29 -50.76 -21.53
CA SER A 378 -37.02 -49.59 -21.04
C SER A 378 -37.89 -49.97 -19.84
N PHE A 379 -37.70 -49.26 -18.73
CA PHE A 379 -38.38 -49.50 -17.46
C PHE A 379 -39.74 -48.77 -17.44
N SER A 380 -40.81 -49.48 -17.09
CA SER A 380 -42.13 -48.85 -16.89
C SER A 380 -42.12 -47.92 -15.67
N LYS A 381 -43.07 -46.98 -15.60
CA LYS A 381 -43.21 -46.07 -14.44
C LYS A 381 -43.38 -46.84 -13.12
N ASP A 382 -44.10 -47.96 -13.15
CA ASP A 382 -44.32 -48.83 -11.99
C ASP A 382 -43.01 -49.51 -11.53
N GLU A 383 -42.17 -49.94 -12.48
CA GLU A 383 -40.86 -50.54 -12.19
C GLU A 383 -39.86 -49.49 -11.67
N GLN A 384 -39.85 -48.28 -12.25
CA GLN A 384 -39.09 -47.13 -11.74
C GLN A 384 -39.50 -46.77 -10.31
N GLN A 385 -40.81 -46.74 -10.03
CA GLN A 385 -41.35 -46.47 -8.70
C GLN A 385 -40.95 -47.57 -7.70
N ALA A 386 -40.94 -48.83 -8.11
CA ALA A 386 -40.50 -49.95 -7.28
C ALA A 386 -38.99 -49.88 -6.97
N ILE A 387 -38.15 -49.56 -7.96
CA ILE A 387 -36.72 -49.30 -7.76
C ILE A 387 -36.52 -48.15 -6.78
N LYS A 388 -37.19 -47.02 -7.01
CA LYS A 388 -37.13 -45.85 -6.11
C LYS A 388 -37.46 -46.22 -4.66
N ALA A 389 -38.54 -46.95 -4.43
CA ALA A 389 -38.97 -47.35 -3.09
C ALA A 389 -37.92 -48.23 -2.38
N GLN A 390 -37.28 -49.12 -3.12
CA GLN A 390 -36.31 -50.06 -2.58
C GLN A 390 -34.94 -49.42 -2.35
N VAL A 391 -34.50 -48.52 -3.25
CA VAL A 391 -33.33 -47.67 -3.02
C VAL A 391 -33.55 -46.76 -1.81
N GLN A 392 -34.73 -46.15 -1.64
CA GLN A 392 -35.06 -45.32 -0.48
C GLN A 392 -35.00 -46.10 0.84
N LYS A 393 -35.46 -47.34 0.82
CA LYS A 393 -35.49 -48.20 2.01
C LYS A 393 -34.09 -48.47 2.56
N ASP A 394 -33.13 -48.72 1.67
CA ASP A 394 -31.75 -49.03 2.06
C ASP A 394 -30.89 -47.76 2.23
N ASN A 395 -31.39 -46.61 1.73
CA ASN A 395 -30.80 -45.28 1.89
C ASN A 395 -31.79 -44.30 2.55
N PRO A 396 -32.17 -44.51 3.82
CA PRO A 396 -33.24 -43.73 4.47
C PRO A 396 -32.90 -42.25 4.67
N SER A 397 -31.62 -41.87 4.60
CA SER A 397 -31.18 -40.46 4.67
C SER A 397 -31.21 -39.73 3.32
N ALA A 398 -31.47 -40.43 2.22
CA ALA A 398 -31.66 -39.80 0.91
C ALA A 398 -32.90 -38.90 0.96
N THR A 399 -32.73 -37.67 0.49
CA THR A 399 -33.80 -36.67 0.42
C THR A 399 -34.56 -36.71 -0.89
N ASP A 400 -33.90 -37.15 -1.96
CA ASP A 400 -34.53 -37.36 -3.26
C ASP A 400 -33.89 -38.54 -3.99
N ILE A 401 -34.70 -39.25 -4.77
CA ILE A 401 -34.26 -40.37 -5.61
C ILE A 401 -35.00 -40.24 -6.93
N ASN A 402 -34.25 -40.08 -8.02
CA ASN A 402 -34.78 -40.07 -9.37
C ASN A 402 -34.31 -41.33 -10.12
N VAL A 403 -35.21 -42.01 -10.81
CA VAL A 403 -34.90 -43.22 -11.59
C VAL A 403 -35.16 -42.91 -13.06
N ASP A 404 -34.15 -43.07 -13.90
CA ASP A 404 -34.26 -42.83 -15.35
C ASP A 404 -34.89 -44.02 -16.10
N ASP A 405 -35.11 -43.86 -17.40
CA ASP A 405 -35.72 -44.89 -18.27
C ASP A 405 -34.83 -46.13 -18.46
N GLN A 406 -33.56 -46.04 -18.06
CA GLN A 406 -32.58 -47.14 -18.05
C GLN A 406 -32.46 -47.79 -16.66
N GLY A 407 -33.26 -47.36 -15.68
CA GLY A 407 -33.27 -47.88 -14.32
C GLY A 407 -32.12 -47.40 -13.45
N ASN A 408 -31.31 -46.44 -13.90
CA ASN A 408 -30.28 -45.83 -13.05
C ASN A 408 -30.97 -44.94 -12.01
N ALA A 409 -30.60 -45.12 -10.74
CA ALA A 409 -31.14 -44.34 -9.65
C ALA A 409 -30.13 -43.27 -9.21
N THR A 410 -30.43 -42.01 -9.48
CA THR A 410 -29.71 -40.87 -8.92
C THR A 410 -30.24 -40.61 -7.52
N VAL A 411 -29.41 -40.85 -6.51
CA VAL A 411 -29.72 -40.68 -5.09
C VAL A 411 -29.09 -39.38 -4.61
N THR A 412 -29.92 -38.47 -4.10
CA THR A 412 -29.51 -37.15 -3.60
C THR A 412 -29.75 -37.06 -2.09
N TYR A 413 -28.80 -36.49 -1.37
CA TYR A 413 -28.81 -36.37 0.09
C TYR A 413 -29.05 -34.94 0.56
N GLY A 414 -29.31 -34.77 1.88
CA GLY A 414 -29.62 -33.47 2.47
C GLY A 414 -28.48 -32.46 2.46
N ASP A 415 -27.23 -32.90 2.24
CA ASP A 415 -26.07 -32.03 1.97
C ASP A 415 -25.95 -31.61 0.49
N GLY A 416 -26.89 -32.05 -0.35
CA GLY A 416 -26.93 -31.84 -1.79
C GLY A 416 -26.02 -32.78 -2.59
N SER A 417 -25.22 -33.62 -1.92
CA SER A 417 -24.40 -34.62 -2.61
C SER A 417 -25.28 -35.65 -3.29
N HIS A 418 -24.80 -36.23 -4.38
CA HIS A 418 -25.53 -37.24 -5.13
C HIS A 418 -24.62 -38.30 -5.73
N THR A 419 -25.18 -39.47 -5.99
CA THR A 419 -24.52 -40.55 -6.74
C THR A 419 -25.53 -41.31 -7.57
N VAL A 420 -25.05 -42.09 -8.53
CA VAL A 420 -25.88 -42.91 -9.41
C VAL A 420 -25.63 -44.38 -9.10
N ILE A 421 -26.67 -45.09 -8.70
CA ILE A 421 -26.69 -46.56 -8.67
C ILE A 421 -27.13 -47.02 -10.05
N LYS A 422 -26.27 -47.77 -10.75
CA LYS A 422 -26.56 -48.23 -12.12
C LYS A 422 -27.76 -49.19 -12.15
N GLY A 423 -28.51 -49.19 -13.25
CA GLY A 423 -29.70 -50.03 -13.41
C GLY A 423 -29.45 -51.53 -13.13
N GLU A 424 -28.30 -52.05 -13.55
CA GLU A 424 -27.86 -53.43 -13.28
C GLU A 424 -27.73 -53.78 -11.78
N GLU A 425 -27.45 -52.77 -10.95
CA GLU A 425 -27.38 -52.92 -9.50
C GLU A 425 -28.77 -52.93 -8.84
N ASN A 426 -29.77 -52.36 -9.52
CA ASN A 426 -31.14 -52.22 -9.02
C ASN A 426 -32.06 -53.42 -9.34
N VAL A 427 -31.71 -54.26 -10.33
CA VAL A 427 -32.60 -55.32 -10.85
C VAL A 427 -32.05 -56.75 -10.72
N LYS A 428 -32.96 -57.72 -10.64
CA LYS A 428 -32.57 -59.14 -10.61
C LYS A 428 -31.94 -59.56 -11.95
N ASP A 429 -30.83 -60.26 -11.88
CA ASP A 429 -30.05 -60.75 -13.04
C ASP A 429 -30.89 -61.61 -14.02
N THR A 430 -31.91 -62.31 -13.51
CA THR A 430 -32.84 -63.13 -14.30
C THR A 430 -33.86 -62.33 -15.12
N ALA A 431 -34.01 -61.03 -14.84
CA ALA A 431 -34.90 -60.14 -15.60
C ALA A 431 -34.27 -59.66 -16.93
N MET A 432 -32.96 -59.94 -17.08
CA MET A 432 -32.19 -60.24 -18.29
C MET A 432 -32.99 -60.49 -19.58
N VAL A 433 -33.64 -61.65 -19.62
CA VAL A 433 -34.45 -62.20 -20.72
C VAL A 433 -35.11 -63.47 -20.15
N ASP A 434 -36.34 -63.83 -20.53
CA ASP A 434 -36.66 -65.26 -20.71
C ASP A 434 -35.94 -65.67 -22.00
N PRO A 435 -34.76 -66.33 -21.97
CA PRO A 435 -34.08 -66.68 -23.21
C PRO A 435 -34.98 -67.62 -24.02
N LEU A 436 -35.15 -67.30 -25.31
CA LEU A 436 -35.79 -68.22 -26.25
C LEU A 436 -35.10 -69.58 -26.13
N THR A 437 -35.87 -70.62 -25.80
CA THR A 437 -35.33 -71.93 -25.45
C THR A 437 -34.85 -72.73 -26.66
N ASN A 438 -35.18 -72.28 -27.88
CA ASN A 438 -34.77 -72.85 -29.15
C ASN A 438 -34.91 -71.85 -30.32
N THR A 439 -33.84 -71.12 -30.66
CA THR A 439 -33.80 -70.10 -31.73
C THR A 439 -33.23 -70.59 -33.06
N GLY A 440 -33.11 -71.91 -33.30
CA GLY A 440 -32.57 -72.42 -34.58
C GLY A 440 -33.27 -71.78 -35.78
N ASP A 441 -32.59 -71.63 -36.94
CA ASP A 441 -33.00 -70.84 -38.13
C ASP A 441 -34.52 -70.83 -38.41
N ALA A 442 -35.27 -70.03 -37.66
CA ALA A 442 -36.71 -69.85 -37.82
C ALA A 442 -36.91 -68.87 -38.98
N ASP A 443 -36.58 -69.33 -40.18
CA ASP A 443 -36.61 -68.57 -41.45
C ASP A 443 -38.03 -68.47 -42.04
N ALA A 444 -39.06 -68.70 -41.21
CA ALA A 444 -40.44 -68.46 -41.59
C ALA A 444 -40.70 -66.95 -41.57
N GLU A 445 -40.67 -66.31 -42.74
CA GLU A 445 -41.28 -65.00 -42.93
C GLU A 445 -42.76 -65.09 -42.58
N LEU A 446 -43.18 -64.32 -41.57
CA LEU A 446 -44.58 -64.15 -41.23
C LEU A 446 -45.21 -63.24 -42.28
N ASN A 447 -46.44 -63.57 -42.67
CA ASN A 447 -47.29 -62.68 -43.43
C ASN A 447 -47.58 -61.44 -42.58
N SER A 448 -47.66 -60.27 -43.21
CA SER A 448 -48.03 -59.02 -42.54
C SER A 448 -49.40 -59.16 -41.88
N PHE A 449 -49.51 -58.71 -40.64
CA PHE A 449 -50.76 -58.70 -39.87
C PHE A 449 -51.02 -57.30 -39.31
N SER A 450 -52.28 -57.03 -38.97
CA SER A 450 -52.66 -55.76 -38.36
C SER A 450 -52.14 -55.71 -36.92
N LYS A 451 -51.46 -54.62 -36.55
CA LYS A 451 -51.09 -54.34 -35.16
C LYS A 451 -52.34 -54.05 -34.33
N THR A 452 -52.37 -54.52 -33.09
CA THR A 452 -53.50 -54.27 -32.18
C THR A 452 -53.38 -52.87 -31.58
N PRO A 453 -54.38 -51.98 -31.76
CA PRO A 453 -54.43 -50.73 -31.02
C PRO A 453 -54.54 -51.00 -29.52
N VAL A 454 -53.61 -50.49 -28.71
CA VAL A 454 -53.64 -50.64 -27.25
C VAL A 454 -53.57 -49.29 -26.56
N GLN A 455 -54.16 -49.22 -25.37
CA GLN A 455 -54.18 -47.99 -24.57
C GLN A 455 -52.93 -47.84 -23.69
N ASP A 456 -52.46 -48.95 -23.12
CA ASP A 456 -51.26 -49.01 -22.29
C ASP A 456 -50.30 -50.05 -22.89
N PRO A 457 -49.23 -49.63 -23.58
CA PRO A 457 -48.28 -50.55 -24.22
C PRO A 457 -47.45 -51.36 -23.21
N ASP A 458 -47.42 -50.98 -21.93
CA ASP A 458 -46.69 -51.70 -20.88
C ASP A 458 -47.60 -52.67 -20.11
N LYS A 459 -48.93 -52.60 -20.31
CA LYS A 459 -49.91 -53.44 -19.61
C LYS A 459 -51.14 -53.79 -20.46
N LEU A 460 -50.94 -54.62 -21.47
CA LEU A 460 -51.99 -55.18 -22.30
C LEU A 460 -53.00 -55.95 -21.44
N THR A 461 -54.26 -55.58 -21.57
CA THR A 461 -55.39 -56.36 -21.06
C THR A 461 -55.44 -57.73 -21.73
N ASP A 462 -56.08 -58.70 -21.09
CA ASP A 462 -56.27 -60.04 -21.67
C ASP A 462 -56.97 -59.99 -23.04
N ASN A 463 -57.84 -59.00 -23.25
CA ASN A 463 -58.50 -58.77 -24.54
C ASN A 463 -57.50 -58.29 -25.60
N GLU A 464 -56.63 -57.32 -25.28
CA GLU A 464 -55.61 -56.82 -26.19
C GLU A 464 -54.58 -57.91 -26.54
N LYS A 465 -54.14 -58.70 -25.54
CA LYS A 465 -53.26 -59.86 -25.77
C LYS A 465 -53.91 -60.88 -26.70
N GLN A 466 -55.17 -61.24 -26.45
CA GLN A 466 -55.91 -62.17 -27.30
C GLN A 466 -56.09 -61.63 -28.72
N GLN A 467 -56.22 -60.31 -28.88
CA GLN A 467 -56.33 -59.68 -30.18
C GLN A 467 -55.01 -59.71 -30.94
N VAL A 468 -53.86 -59.47 -30.27
CA VAL A 468 -52.52 -59.69 -30.85
C VAL A 468 -52.35 -61.15 -31.28
N VAL A 469 -52.67 -62.12 -30.41
CA VAL A 469 -52.64 -63.56 -30.73
C VAL A 469 -53.49 -63.87 -31.96
N SER A 470 -54.70 -63.31 -32.03
CA SER A 470 -55.64 -63.56 -33.12
C SER A 470 -55.16 -62.96 -34.44
N ASN A 471 -54.64 -61.73 -34.44
CA ASN A 471 -54.12 -61.07 -35.64
C ASN A 471 -52.95 -61.87 -36.24
N ILE A 472 -52.03 -62.32 -35.38
CA ILE A 472 -50.89 -63.15 -35.80
C ILE A 472 -51.36 -64.49 -36.36
N LYS A 473 -52.17 -65.25 -35.60
CA LYS A 473 -52.62 -66.60 -36.01
C LYS A 473 -53.49 -66.58 -37.27
N ASN A 474 -54.37 -65.58 -37.42
CA ASN A 474 -55.25 -65.49 -38.58
C ASN A 474 -54.48 -65.18 -39.87
N ALA A 475 -53.53 -64.23 -39.82
CA ALA A 475 -52.71 -63.89 -40.98
C ALA A 475 -51.69 -64.99 -41.34
N ASN A 476 -51.34 -65.84 -40.37
CA ASN A 476 -50.29 -66.86 -40.48
C ASN A 476 -50.80 -68.29 -40.24
N SER A 477 -52.04 -68.56 -40.62
CA SER A 477 -52.67 -69.88 -40.42
C SER A 477 -51.97 -71.02 -41.19
N ASP A 478 -51.19 -70.70 -42.22
CA ASP A 478 -50.36 -71.61 -43.02
C ASP A 478 -48.96 -71.85 -42.44
N LYS A 479 -48.57 -71.12 -41.38
CA LYS A 479 -47.19 -71.13 -40.85
C LYS A 479 -46.97 -72.08 -39.66
N HIS A 480 -47.86 -73.05 -39.44
CA HIS A 480 -47.70 -74.08 -38.40
C HIS A 480 -47.37 -73.51 -37.02
N ILE A 481 -48.11 -72.47 -36.59
CA ILE A 481 -47.92 -71.84 -35.28
C ILE A 481 -48.60 -72.70 -34.20
N ALA A 482 -47.82 -73.30 -33.30
CA ALA A 482 -48.35 -74.06 -32.16
C ALA A 482 -48.95 -73.13 -31.10
N SER A 483 -48.21 -72.08 -30.73
CA SER A 483 -48.67 -71.09 -29.75
C SER A 483 -48.11 -69.71 -30.04
N VAL A 484 -48.89 -68.70 -29.65
CA VAL A 484 -48.45 -67.30 -29.58
C VAL A 484 -48.65 -66.90 -28.14
N ASP A 485 -47.57 -66.53 -27.47
CA ASP A 485 -47.58 -66.04 -26.11
C ASP A 485 -47.30 -64.53 -26.14
N VAL A 486 -48.26 -63.74 -25.68
CA VAL A 486 -48.18 -62.27 -25.66
C VAL A 486 -48.06 -61.83 -24.22
N LYS A 487 -46.94 -61.20 -23.88
CA LYS A 487 -46.67 -60.69 -22.54
C LYS A 487 -47.44 -59.39 -22.30
N ASP A 488 -47.52 -58.97 -21.03
CA ASP A 488 -48.19 -57.73 -20.62
C ASP A 488 -47.64 -56.50 -21.35
N ASN A 489 -46.36 -56.47 -21.71
CA ASN A 489 -45.72 -55.35 -22.41
C ASN A 489 -45.76 -55.45 -23.95
N GLY A 490 -46.58 -56.34 -24.51
CA GLY A 490 -46.70 -56.53 -25.96
C GLY A 490 -45.57 -57.36 -26.61
N ARG A 491 -44.51 -57.69 -25.87
CA ARG A 491 -43.50 -58.67 -26.32
C ARG A 491 -44.20 -59.98 -26.65
N THR A 492 -43.95 -60.50 -27.84
CA THR A 492 -44.66 -61.68 -28.33
C THR A 492 -43.69 -62.78 -28.73
N ILE A 493 -43.86 -63.96 -28.15
CA ILE A 493 -43.12 -65.16 -28.53
C ILE A 493 -44.03 -66.08 -29.33
N ILE A 494 -43.62 -66.38 -30.55
CA ILE A 494 -44.27 -67.37 -31.40
C ILE A 494 -43.50 -68.67 -31.28
N THR A 495 -44.19 -69.76 -30.96
CA THR A 495 -43.64 -71.12 -31.00
C THR A 495 -44.28 -71.88 -32.13
N PHE A 496 -43.45 -72.37 -33.04
CA PHE A 496 -43.87 -73.19 -34.18
C PHE A 496 -44.04 -74.66 -33.76
N GLU A 497 -44.80 -75.44 -34.53
CA GLU A 497 -45.04 -76.87 -34.27
C GLU A 497 -43.75 -77.71 -34.25
N ASP A 498 -42.68 -77.26 -34.89
CA ASP A 498 -41.35 -77.88 -34.85
C ASP A 498 -40.54 -77.57 -33.58
N GLY A 499 -41.11 -76.73 -32.70
CA GLY A 499 -40.51 -76.31 -31.45
C GLY A 499 -39.49 -75.18 -31.57
N THR A 500 -39.27 -74.60 -32.74
CA THR A 500 -38.51 -73.36 -32.89
C THR A 500 -39.33 -72.16 -32.41
N GLN A 501 -38.64 -71.13 -31.93
CA GLN A 501 -39.28 -69.92 -31.41
C GLN A 501 -38.79 -68.68 -32.14
N LYS A 502 -39.71 -67.76 -32.44
CA LYS A 502 -39.43 -66.44 -33.00
C LYS A 502 -40.03 -65.37 -32.09
N GLU A 503 -39.24 -64.36 -31.80
CA GLU A 503 -39.66 -63.21 -31.03
C GLU A 503 -40.06 -62.07 -31.96
N LEU A 504 -41.12 -61.37 -31.57
CA LEU A 504 -41.56 -60.12 -32.17
C LEU A 504 -41.55 -59.03 -31.11
N ASP A 505 -40.99 -57.89 -31.49
CA ASP A 505 -41.00 -56.70 -30.65
C ASP A 505 -42.42 -56.16 -30.51
N ARG A 506 -42.69 -55.48 -29.40
CA ARG A 506 -43.98 -54.80 -29.20
C ARG A 506 -44.31 -53.84 -30.33
N SER A 507 -43.30 -53.18 -30.90
CA SER A 507 -43.49 -52.27 -32.03
C SER A 507 -44.01 -53.00 -33.28
N GLU A 508 -43.84 -54.32 -33.39
CA GLU A 508 -44.31 -55.14 -34.51
C GLU A 508 -45.74 -55.66 -34.28
N THR A 509 -46.22 -55.70 -33.04
CA THR A 509 -47.48 -56.37 -32.66
C THR A 509 -48.58 -55.43 -32.23
N ILE A 510 -48.24 -54.26 -31.69
CA ILE A 510 -49.21 -53.27 -31.20
C ILE A 510 -48.98 -51.89 -31.84
N THR A 511 -50.06 -51.12 -31.93
CA THR A 511 -50.03 -49.69 -32.23
C THR A 511 -50.61 -48.98 -31.02
N TYR A 512 -49.99 -47.90 -30.60
CA TYR A 512 -50.52 -47.00 -29.59
C TYR A 512 -50.30 -45.59 -30.12
N PRO A 513 -51.17 -44.62 -29.80
CA PRO A 513 -50.93 -43.25 -30.23
C PRO A 513 -49.60 -42.78 -29.62
N ASP A 514 -48.87 -41.94 -30.34
CA ASP A 514 -47.55 -41.46 -29.93
C ASP A 514 -47.71 -40.57 -28.68
N HIS A 515 -47.70 -41.23 -27.53
CA HIS A 515 -47.96 -40.65 -26.23
C HIS A 515 -46.63 -40.57 -25.49
N THR A 516 -45.90 -39.48 -25.67
CA THR A 516 -44.87 -39.10 -24.71
C THR A 516 -45.56 -38.82 -23.37
N SER A 517 -45.48 -39.81 -22.49
CA SER A 517 -45.91 -39.85 -21.08
C SER A 517 -47.42 -40.04 -20.83
N GLY A 518 -47.76 -41.27 -20.42
CA GLY A 518 -49.12 -41.78 -20.25
C GLY A 518 -49.94 -41.19 -19.10
N GLU A 519 -51.24 -41.07 -19.41
CA GLU A 519 -52.41 -41.36 -18.58
C GLU A 519 -53.61 -41.56 -19.53
N ALA A 520 -54.28 -42.71 -19.46
CA ALA A 520 -55.43 -43.05 -20.32
C ALA A 520 -56.67 -42.22 -19.95
N LEU A 521 -57.40 -41.72 -20.96
CA LEU A 521 -58.72 -41.13 -20.79
C LEU A 521 -59.81 -42.18 -20.95
N THR A 522 -60.87 -42.13 -20.15
CA THR A 522 -62.05 -42.97 -20.37
C THR A 522 -62.95 -42.30 -21.41
N PHE A 523 -62.93 -42.76 -22.66
CA PHE A 523 -63.90 -42.37 -23.67
C PHE A 523 -64.84 -43.54 -24.00
N ASP A 524 -66.14 -43.31 -23.83
CA ASP A 524 -67.19 -44.09 -24.51
C ASP A 524 -67.65 -43.26 -25.72
N ASP A 525 -67.30 -43.72 -26.92
CA ASP A 525 -67.32 -43.00 -28.22
C ASP A 525 -68.74 -42.76 -28.78
N ALA A 526 -69.75 -42.62 -27.93
CA ALA A 526 -71.15 -42.53 -28.37
C ALA A 526 -71.93 -41.28 -27.91
N GLN A 527 -71.40 -40.41 -27.02
CA GLN A 527 -72.18 -39.25 -26.50
C GLN A 527 -71.40 -37.96 -26.17
N ALA A 528 -70.08 -37.84 -26.34
CA ALA A 528 -69.35 -36.65 -25.88
C ALA A 528 -69.30 -35.48 -26.91
N ASP A 529 -70.43 -34.85 -27.21
CA ASP A 529 -70.44 -33.49 -27.79
C ASP A 529 -71.30 -32.52 -26.96
N GLN A 530 -70.95 -32.40 -25.67
CA GLN A 530 -71.32 -31.20 -24.92
C GLN A 530 -70.22 -30.15 -25.12
N SER A 531 -70.47 -29.23 -26.03
CA SER A 531 -69.62 -28.05 -26.19
C SER A 531 -69.60 -27.25 -24.89
N LEU A 532 -68.39 -26.99 -24.36
CA LEU A 532 -68.18 -26.09 -23.23
C LEU A 532 -68.32 -24.65 -23.71
N ASN A 533 -68.92 -23.79 -22.90
CA ASN A 533 -68.88 -22.36 -23.07
C ASN A 533 -67.44 -21.87 -22.96
N ASN A 534 -67.10 -20.81 -23.71
CA ASN A 534 -65.79 -20.20 -23.65
C ASN A 534 -65.46 -19.70 -22.23
N PHE A 535 -64.22 -19.88 -21.81
CA PHE A 535 -63.73 -19.47 -20.50
C PHE A 535 -62.38 -18.75 -20.63
N ASP A 536 -62.02 -17.98 -19.61
CA ASP A 536 -60.76 -17.23 -19.60
C ASP A 536 -59.58 -18.18 -19.35
N LYS A 537 -58.54 -18.08 -20.18
CA LYS A 537 -57.29 -18.82 -20.01
C LYS A 537 -56.45 -18.22 -18.89
N VAL A 538 -55.66 -19.04 -18.20
CA VAL A 538 -54.80 -18.60 -17.09
C VAL A 538 -53.39 -18.29 -17.60
N PRO A 539 -52.87 -17.07 -17.40
CA PRO A 539 -51.48 -16.75 -17.71
C PRO A 539 -50.52 -17.49 -16.77
N VAL A 540 -49.52 -18.20 -17.31
CA VAL A 540 -48.52 -18.94 -16.53
C VAL A 540 -47.11 -18.59 -16.99
N ASN A 541 -46.13 -18.71 -16.08
CA ASN A 541 -44.72 -18.42 -16.38
C ASN A 541 -43.95 -19.66 -16.87
N ASP A 542 -44.26 -20.83 -16.32
CA ASP A 542 -43.70 -22.12 -16.74
C ASP A 542 -44.86 -23.03 -17.20
N PRO A 543 -45.08 -23.18 -18.52
CA PRO A 543 -46.20 -23.96 -19.05
C PRO A 543 -46.06 -25.47 -18.84
N ASP A 544 -44.90 -25.95 -18.42
CA ASP A 544 -44.64 -27.37 -18.18
C ASP A 544 -44.74 -27.75 -16.68
N ASN A 545 -44.74 -26.76 -15.77
CA ASN A 545 -44.91 -26.94 -14.32
C ASN A 545 -45.81 -25.87 -13.67
N LEU A 546 -47.12 -26.01 -13.82
CA LEU A 546 -48.13 -25.18 -13.18
C LEU A 546 -48.11 -25.35 -11.66
N THR A 547 -48.11 -24.23 -10.95
CA THR A 547 -48.32 -24.20 -9.50
C THR A 547 -49.75 -24.63 -9.14
N ASP A 548 -49.94 -25.11 -7.91
CA ASP A 548 -51.27 -25.49 -7.41
C ASP A 548 -52.29 -24.34 -7.49
N SER A 549 -51.82 -23.09 -7.35
CA SER A 549 -52.65 -21.90 -7.50
C SER A 549 -53.10 -21.69 -8.95
N GLU A 550 -52.22 -21.92 -9.93
CA GLU A 550 -52.54 -21.81 -11.37
C GLU A 550 -53.50 -22.92 -11.80
N LYS A 551 -53.26 -24.17 -11.39
CA LYS A 551 -54.18 -25.30 -11.63
C LYS A 551 -55.57 -25.05 -11.06
N THR A 552 -55.63 -24.54 -9.83
CA THR A 552 -56.90 -24.18 -9.18
C THR A 552 -57.65 -23.12 -9.98
N GLN A 553 -56.94 -22.09 -10.45
CA GLN A 553 -57.55 -21.01 -11.23
C GLN A 553 -58.10 -21.51 -12.58
N VAL A 554 -57.39 -22.40 -13.27
CA VAL A 554 -57.87 -23.02 -14.53
C VAL A 554 -59.15 -23.81 -14.27
N ALA A 555 -59.17 -24.64 -13.23
CA ALA A 555 -60.34 -25.45 -12.86
C ALA A 555 -61.55 -24.57 -12.48
N GLU A 556 -61.33 -23.48 -11.75
CA GLU A 556 -62.38 -22.53 -11.39
C GLU A 556 -62.95 -21.79 -12.60
N ASN A 557 -62.11 -21.34 -13.53
CA ASN A 557 -62.56 -20.65 -14.75
C ASN A 557 -63.48 -21.54 -15.59
N ILE A 558 -63.10 -22.82 -15.75
CA ILE A 558 -63.90 -23.81 -16.47
C ILE A 558 -65.23 -24.06 -15.77
N LYS A 559 -65.23 -24.33 -14.45
CA LYS A 559 -66.45 -24.59 -13.67
C LYS A 559 -67.40 -23.38 -13.66
N LYS A 560 -66.87 -22.17 -13.54
CA LYS A 560 -67.65 -20.93 -13.47
C LYS A 560 -68.37 -20.61 -14.78
N SER A 561 -67.69 -20.73 -15.92
CA SER A 561 -68.30 -20.47 -17.24
C SER A 561 -69.24 -21.58 -17.70
N ASN A 562 -69.18 -22.75 -17.06
CA ASN A 562 -69.93 -23.95 -17.44
C ASN A 562 -70.79 -24.49 -16.28
N SER A 563 -71.31 -23.60 -15.42
CA SER A 563 -72.11 -24.00 -14.26
C SER A 563 -73.42 -24.72 -14.64
N ASP A 564 -73.88 -24.57 -15.89
CA ASP A 564 -75.05 -25.24 -16.46
C ASP A 564 -74.74 -26.63 -17.05
N LYS A 565 -73.47 -27.04 -17.10
CA LYS A 565 -73.01 -28.26 -17.77
C LYS A 565 -72.83 -29.47 -16.86
N HIS A 566 -73.30 -29.42 -15.61
CA HIS A 566 -73.24 -30.57 -14.69
C HIS A 566 -71.83 -31.18 -14.56
N ILE A 567 -70.82 -30.34 -14.31
CA ILE A 567 -69.42 -30.78 -14.17
C ILE A 567 -69.19 -31.34 -12.76
N ALA A 568 -68.79 -32.61 -12.68
CA ALA A 568 -68.44 -33.26 -11.42
C ALA A 568 -67.01 -32.93 -10.97
N ASN A 569 -66.05 -32.97 -11.90
CA ASN A 569 -64.66 -32.68 -11.60
C ASN A 569 -63.95 -31.97 -12.76
N VAL A 570 -62.95 -31.15 -12.43
CA VAL A 570 -61.99 -30.61 -13.39
C VAL A 570 -60.62 -30.83 -12.81
N GLU A 571 -59.82 -31.63 -13.51
CA GLU A 571 -58.46 -31.97 -13.12
C GLU A 571 -57.49 -31.29 -14.09
N VAL A 572 -56.56 -30.49 -13.55
CA VAL A 572 -55.57 -29.75 -14.32
C VAL A 572 -54.20 -30.32 -13.97
N LYS A 573 -53.47 -30.77 -14.99
CA LYS A 573 -52.14 -31.37 -14.85
C LYS A 573 -51.05 -30.30 -14.80
N ASP A 574 -49.84 -30.69 -14.39
CA ASP A 574 -48.67 -29.80 -14.30
C ASP A 574 -48.36 -29.07 -15.61
N ASN A 575 -48.62 -29.68 -16.77
CA ASN A 575 -48.35 -29.09 -18.08
C ASN A 575 -49.53 -28.30 -18.68
N GLY A 576 -50.55 -27.97 -17.87
CA GLY A 576 -51.74 -27.22 -18.31
C GLY A 576 -52.81 -28.05 -19.03
N ARG A 577 -52.53 -29.31 -19.38
CA ARG A 577 -53.53 -30.26 -19.88
C ARG A 577 -54.66 -30.42 -18.86
N THR A 578 -55.90 -30.39 -19.32
CA THR A 578 -57.06 -30.42 -18.42
C THR A 578 -58.08 -31.48 -18.81
N ILE A 579 -58.57 -32.22 -17.82
CA ILE A 579 -59.61 -33.23 -17.97
C ILE A 579 -60.87 -32.75 -17.24
N VAL A 580 -61.96 -32.59 -17.97
CA VAL A 580 -63.28 -32.26 -17.42
C VAL A 580 -64.10 -33.53 -17.35
N THR A 581 -64.59 -33.87 -16.14
CA THR A 581 -65.49 -35.00 -15.91
C THR A 581 -66.89 -34.50 -15.58
N PHE A 582 -67.88 -34.96 -16.31
CA PHE A 582 -69.29 -34.61 -16.10
C PHE A 582 -69.96 -35.57 -15.09
N GLU A 583 -71.07 -35.15 -14.49
CA GLU A 583 -71.82 -35.95 -13.50
C GLU A 583 -72.35 -37.28 -14.07
N ASP A 584 -72.52 -37.39 -15.39
CA ASP A 584 -72.89 -38.62 -16.08
C ASP A 584 -71.71 -39.60 -16.30
N GLY A 585 -70.50 -39.21 -15.87
CA GLY A 585 -69.28 -39.99 -15.97
C GLY A 585 -68.51 -39.81 -17.29
N THR A 586 -69.03 -39.03 -18.24
CA THR A 586 -68.30 -38.72 -19.48
C THR A 586 -67.15 -37.75 -19.21
N GLN A 587 -66.10 -37.83 -20.03
CA GLN A 587 -64.92 -36.97 -19.92
C GLN A 587 -64.64 -36.21 -21.22
N LYS A 588 -64.15 -34.98 -21.08
CA LYS A 588 -63.62 -34.16 -22.17
C LYS A 588 -62.22 -33.66 -21.83
N GLU A 589 -61.31 -33.86 -22.75
CA GLU A 589 -59.96 -33.33 -22.68
C GLU A 589 -59.88 -31.94 -23.31
N LEU A 590 -59.07 -31.09 -22.70
CA LEU A 590 -58.68 -29.80 -23.22
C LEU A 590 -57.15 -29.75 -23.28
N ASP A 591 -56.64 -29.35 -24.44
CA ASP A 591 -55.21 -29.14 -24.62
C ASP A 591 -54.73 -27.97 -23.76
N ARG A 592 -53.45 -27.98 -23.39
CA ARG A 592 -52.85 -26.85 -22.66
C ARG A 592 -53.06 -25.51 -23.37
N SER A 593 -53.07 -25.54 -24.70
CA SER A 593 -53.30 -24.33 -25.51
C SER A 593 -54.71 -23.77 -25.35
N GLU A 594 -55.67 -24.54 -24.84
CA GLU A 594 -57.06 -24.14 -24.62
C GLU A 594 -57.29 -23.59 -23.21
N THR A 595 -56.40 -23.88 -22.26
CA THR A 595 -56.60 -23.59 -20.83
C THR A 595 -55.65 -22.54 -20.27
N ILE A 596 -54.43 -22.42 -20.81
CA ILE A 596 -53.43 -21.46 -20.36
C ILE A 596 -52.94 -20.55 -21.48
N THR A 597 -52.40 -19.40 -21.08
CA THR A 597 -51.59 -18.54 -21.94
C THR A 597 -50.21 -18.40 -21.33
N TYR A 598 -49.18 -18.43 -22.15
CA TYR A 598 -47.81 -18.20 -21.70
C TYR A 598 -47.08 -17.41 -22.79
N SER A 599 -46.15 -16.57 -22.37
CA SER A 599 -45.28 -15.86 -23.31
C SER A 599 -44.25 -16.86 -23.82
N ASP A 600 -44.18 -17.08 -25.13
CA ASP A 600 -43.14 -17.93 -25.75
C ASP A 600 -41.75 -17.36 -25.40
N HIS A 601 -41.09 -17.96 -24.42
CA HIS A 601 -39.68 -17.73 -24.15
C HIS A 601 -38.86 -18.88 -24.73
N THR A 602 -38.99 -19.12 -26.06
CA THR A 602 -37.90 -19.43 -26.99
C THR A 602 -38.46 -19.76 -28.39
N SER A 603 -38.80 -18.74 -29.16
CA SER A 603 -38.45 -18.72 -30.58
C SER A 603 -37.51 -17.56 -30.76
N GLY A 604 -36.30 -17.84 -31.23
CA GLY A 604 -35.20 -16.88 -31.28
C GLY A 604 -35.63 -15.50 -31.77
N GLU A 605 -35.32 -14.49 -30.96
CA GLU A 605 -34.61 -13.37 -31.57
C GLU A 605 -33.47 -13.99 -32.35
N ALA A 606 -33.49 -13.76 -33.66
CA ALA A 606 -32.34 -13.98 -34.49
C ALA A 606 -31.14 -13.36 -33.78
N LEU A 607 -30.25 -14.21 -33.26
CA LEU A 607 -28.87 -13.84 -33.10
C LEU A 607 -28.41 -13.47 -34.52
N THR A 608 -28.48 -12.19 -34.82
CA THR A 608 -27.62 -11.59 -35.83
C THR A 608 -26.21 -11.84 -35.32
N PHE A 609 -25.65 -12.99 -35.69
CA PHE A 609 -24.22 -13.13 -35.81
C PHE A 609 -23.79 -12.03 -36.79
N ASN A 610 -23.29 -10.94 -36.23
CA ASN A 610 -22.55 -9.97 -37.01
C ASN A 610 -21.25 -10.67 -37.41
N ASP A 611 -21.29 -11.24 -38.59
CA ASP A 611 -20.16 -11.80 -39.32
C ASP A 611 -19.21 -10.64 -39.66
N ALA A 612 -18.42 -10.20 -38.67
CA ALA A 612 -17.45 -9.11 -38.83
C ALA A 612 -16.29 -9.08 -37.80
N GLN A 613 -16.19 -9.97 -36.81
CA GLN A 613 -15.06 -9.92 -35.84
C GLN A 613 -14.48 -11.29 -35.41
N ALA A 614 -14.58 -12.31 -36.28
CA ALA A 614 -13.84 -13.57 -36.10
C ALA A 614 -12.71 -13.76 -37.14
N ASP A 615 -12.09 -12.66 -37.60
CA ASP A 615 -10.94 -12.72 -38.51
C ASP A 615 -9.76 -11.83 -38.05
N GLN A 616 -9.43 -11.86 -36.75
CA GLN A 616 -8.23 -11.16 -36.23
C GLN A 616 -7.40 -11.90 -35.16
N SER A 617 -7.51 -13.22 -34.99
CA SER A 617 -6.62 -13.94 -34.05
C SER A 617 -5.91 -15.17 -34.61
N LEU A 618 -5.94 -15.43 -35.92
CA LEU A 618 -5.17 -16.50 -36.56
C LEU A 618 -3.97 -16.01 -37.40
N ASN A 619 -3.51 -14.78 -37.18
CA ASN A 619 -2.23 -14.29 -37.72
C ASN A 619 -1.30 -13.84 -36.59
N ASN A 620 -0.75 -14.77 -35.82
CA ASN A 620 0.61 -14.68 -35.28
C ASN A 620 1.02 -15.98 -34.58
N PHE A 621 1.40 -16.98 -35.36
CA PHE A 621 2.39 -17.96 -34.92
C PHE A 621 3.12 -18.51 -36.15
N ASP A 622 3.94 -17.64 -36.75
CA ASP A 622 5.14 -18.06 -37.46
C ASP A 622 6.25 -17.08 -37.09
N LYS A 623 7.33 -17.64 -36.51
CA LYS A 623 8.52 -17.04 -35.86
C LYS A 623 8.41 -16.80 -34.34
N VAL A 624 8.85 -17.78 -33.54
CA VAL A 624 10.19 -17.81 -32.89
C VAL A 624 10.64 -19.25 -32.78
#